data_AF-A0A9Q0N7A0-F1
#
_entry.id   AF-A0A9Q0N7A0-F1
#
_cell.length_a   1.000
_cell.length_b   1.000
_cell.length_c   1.000
_cell.angle_alpha   90.00
_cell.angle_beta   90.00
_cell.angle_gamma   90.00
#
_symmetry.space_group_name_H-M   'P 1'
#
loop_
_entity.id
_entity.type
_entity.pdbx_description
1 polymer ?
#
loop_
_entity_poly.entity_id
_entity_poly.type
_entity_poly.pdbx_seq_one_letter_code
_entity_poly.pdbx_strand_id
1 'polypeptide(L)'
;MEVTTIGIDIAKRIFQIHGVDSNGKIVLKKKLMRDQVLSFMANTSKCLIGMEACGGANHWARELIKLGYEVRLMAPQFVKPYVKTNKNDQADAEAICEAVARPNMRFVPIKSVEQQDILSIHRAVLQYGCVTSVNKIIVTLTEILDAEKLSLLSYQTFYQLKEEFLENDKKIKELEKRLKTIVMNSVQCQQLMVILGIGLITATALVASIGNAANFANGRQLSSWLGLAPKQHSSGGKEKLLAISKRGNIYLRTLLIQGGRAILNAKIRFTSEEQKSKKDYI
;
A
#
# COMPACT_ATOMS: atom_id res chain seq x y z
N MET A 1 16.44 35.82 -2.26
CA MET A 1 15.14 35.19 -2.55
C MET A 1 15.11 33.88 -1.81
N GLU A 2 14.16 33.71 -0.90
CA GLU A 2 14.07 32.52 -0.04
C GLU A 2 13.32 31.39 -0.76
N VAL A 3 13.77 30.15 -0.59
CA VAL A 3 13.09 28.98 -1.16
C VAL A 3 11.84 28.66 -0.32
N THR A 4 10.70 28.52 -0.99
CA THR A 4 9.40 28.26 -0.34
C THR A 4 8.88 26.85 -0.60
N THR A 5 9.25 26.26 -1.73
CA THR A 5 8.88 24.89 -2.10
C THR A 5 10.06 24.20 -2.78
N ILE A 6 10.29 22.94 -2.42
CA ILE A 6 11.31 22.08 -3.01
C ILE A 6 10.68 20.78 -3.51
N GLY A 7 10.93 20.41 -4.76
CA GLY A 7 10.73 19.07 -5.27
C GLY A 7 12.02 18.26 -5.22
N ILE A 8 11.93 17.03 -4.70
CA ILE A 8 13.05 16.09 -4.64
C ILE A 8 12.70 14.83 -5.42
N ASP A 9 13.46 14.56 -6.47
CA ASP A 9 13.48 13.24 -7.10
C ASP A 9 14.53 12.34 -6.42
N ILE A 10 14.09 11.14 -6.03
CA ILE A 10 14.86 10.20 -5.21
C ILE A 10 15.35 9.06 -6.10
N ALA A 11 16.67 8.93 -6.27
CA ALA A 11 17.27 7.73 -6.84
C ALA A 11 18.18 7.00 -5.84
N LYS A 12 18.78 5.88 -6.29
CA LYS A 12 19.62 5.02 -5.43
C LYS A 12 20.83 5.78 -4.86
N ARG A 13 21.49 6.61 -5.67
CA ARG A 13 22.74 7.30 -5.33
C ARG A 13 22.69 8.82 -5.50
N ILE A 14 21.86 9.29 -6.41
CA ILE A 14 21.84 10.68 -6.88
C ILE A 14 20.42 11.21 -6.67
N PHE A 15 20.32 12.44 -6.19
CA PHE A 15 19.07 13.14 -5.93
C PHE A 15 19.06 14.40 -6.75
N GLN A 16 17.92 14.71 -7.34
CA GLN A 16 17.71 16.01 -7.99
C GLN A 16 16.83 16.86 -7.09
N ILE A 17 17.31 18.07 -6.81
CA ILE A 17 16.62 19.08 -6.03
C ILE A 17 16.25 20.22 -6.95
N HIS A 18 14.98 20.56 -6.95
CA HIS A 18 14.43 21.72 -7.62
C HIS A 18 13.69 22.57 -6.58
N GLY A 19 13.99 23.86 -6.47
CA GLY A 19 13.34 24.75 -5.51
C GLY A 19 12.96 26.10 -6.10
N VAL A 20 11.81 26.60 -5.68
CA VAL A 20 11.20 27.84 -6.15
C VAL A 20 10.89 28.80 -5.00
N ASP A 21 10.87 30.10 -5.29
CA ASP A 21 10.40 31.14 -4.37
C ASP A 21 8.86 31.26 -4.38
N SER A 22 8.32 32.23 -3.62
CA SER A 22 6.87 32.47 -3.52
C SER A 22 6.21 32.86 -4.85
N ASN A 23 6.98 33.35 -5.83
CA ASN A 23 6.51 33.72 -7.15
C ASN A 23 6.66 32.58 -8.17
N GLY A 24 7.11 31.40 -7.72
CA GLY A 24 7.40 30.26 -8.59
C GLY A 24 8.69 30.41 -9.39
N LYS A 25 9.53 31.41 -9.11
CA LYS A 25 10.82 31.57 -9.78
C LYS A 25 11.80 30.54 -9.24
N ILE A 26 12.53 29.89 -10.13
CA ILE A 26 13.56 28.91 -9.77
C ILE A 26 14.69 29.62 -9.02
N VAL A 27 14.94 29.21 -7.77
CA VAL A 27 16.01 29.74 -6.91
C VAL A 27 17.00 28.66 -6.47
N LEU A 28 16.65 27.39 -6.64
CA LEU A 28 17.51 26.26 -6.31
C LEU A 28 17.41 25.17 -7.38
N LYS A 29 18.55 24.74 -7.90
CA LYS A 29 18.64 23.58 -8.78
C LYS A 29 19.95 22.86 -8.50
N LYS A 30 19.89 21.64 -7.97
CA LYS A 30 21.09 20.94 -7.51
C LYS A 30 20.98 19.43 -7.65
N LYS A 31 22.08 18.82 -8.09
CA LYS A 31 22.30 17.39 -8.06
C LYS A 31 23.13 17.06 -6.82
N LEU A 32 22.64 16.17 -5.97
CA LEU A 32 23.34 15.75 -4.75
C LEU A 32 23.58 14.25 -4.72
N MET A 33 24.70 13.84 -4.13
CA MET A 33 24.89 12.45 -3.72
C MET A 33 24.08 12.16 -2.46
N ARG A 34 23.70 10.89 -2.28
CA ARG A 34 22.84 10.42 -1.18
C ARG A 34 23.30 10.89 0.20
N ASP A 35 24.59 10.81 0.47
CA ASP A 35 25.24 11.21 1.73
C ASP A 35 25.27 12.73 1.94
N GLN A 36 25.18 13.52 0.88
CA GLN A 36 25.18 14.98 0.92
C GLN A 36 23.81 15.59 1.20
N VAL A 37 22.72 14.82 1.00
CA VAL A 37 21.35 15.34 1.06
C VAL A 37 21.03 15.95 2.42
N LEU A 38 21.24 15.21 3.52
CA LEU A 38 20.87 15.69 4.86
C LEU A 38 21.70 16.92 5.26
N SER A 39 23.01 16.90 5.01
CA SER A 39 23.89 18.03 5.29
C SER A 39 23.50 19.28 4.50
N PHE A 40 23.11 19.12 3.23
CA PHE A 40 22.63 20.24 2.42
C PHE A 40 21.28 20.78 2.94
N MET A 41 20.33 19.90 3.24
CA MET A 41 19.01 20.30 3.73
C MET A 41 19.08 20.87 5.16
N ALA A 42 20.03 20.46 6.00
CA ALA A 42 20.22 21.08 7.32
C ALA A 42 20.54 22.58 7.23
N ASN A 43 21.22 23.00 6.15
CA ASN A 43 21.65 24.37 5.89
C ASN A 43 20.71 25.15 4.96
N THR A 44 19.57 24.59 4.57
CA THR A 44 18.58 25.25 3.72
C THR A 44 17.43 25.78 4.59
N SER A 45 16.81 26.91 4.19
CA SER A 45 15.64 27.45 4.90
C SER A 45 14.51 26.42 4.93
N LYS A 46 13.68 26.47 5.97
CA LYS A 46 12.58 25.51 6.15
C LYS A 46 11.44 25.89 5.22
N CYS A 47 10.94 24.90 4.49
CA CYS A 47 9.99 25.11 3.42
C CYS A 47 9.15 23.84 3.18
N LEU A 48 8.20 23.91 2.25
CA LEU A 48 7.47 22.73 1.80
C LEU A 48 8.35 21.84 0.93
N ILE A 49 8.34 20.53 1.16
CA ILE A 49 9.02 19.53 0.34
C ILE A 49 8.01 18.56 -0.28
N GLY A 50 8.05 18.45 -1.60
CA GLY A 50 7.40 17.39 -2.37
C GLY A 50 8.37 16.27 -2.69
N MET A 51 7.90 15.02 -2.59
CA MET A 51 8.62 13.85 -3.11
C MET A 51 7.64 12.85 -3.71
N GLU A 52 8.09 12.08 -4.70
CA GLU A 52 7.32 10.94 -5.18
C GLU A 52 7.38 9.76 -4.19
N ALA A 53 6.25 9.09 -3.98
CA ALA A 53 6.17 7.90 -3.15
C ALA A 53 6.88 6.71 -3.85
N CYS A 54 8.11 6.44 -3.44
CA CYS A 54 8.93 5.32 -3.90
C CYS A 54 9.45 4.48 -2.73
N GLY A 55 10.24 3.43 -3.02
CA GLY A 55 10.77 2.50 -2.01
C GLY A 55 11.56 3.19 -0.87
N GLY A 56 12.27 4.28 -1.17
CA GLY A 56 13.04 5.05 -0.19
C GLY A 56 12.32 6.26 0.40
N ALA A 57 11.17 6.66 -0.13
CA ALA A 57 10.57 7.95 0.16
C ALA A 57 10.15 8.14 1.62
N ASN A 58 9.62 7.09 2.27
CA ASN A 58 9.23 7.18 3.68
C ASN A 58 10.42 7.43 4.61
N HIS A 59 11.58 6.83 4.34
CA HIS A 59 12.79 7.08 5.12
C HIS A 59 13.23 8.54 4.98
N TRP A 60 13.35 9.03 3.74
CA TRP A 60 13.74 10.41 3.49
C TRP A 60 12.76 11.41 4.06
N ALA A 61 11.46 11.16 3.93
CA ALA A 61 10.45 12.03 4.51
C ALA A 61 10.59 12.14 6.02
N ARG A 62 10.84 11.02 6.73
CA ARG A 62 11.09 11.03 8.17
C ARG A 62 12.35 11.82 8.54
N GLU A 63 13.46 11.63 7.83
CA GLU A 63 14.69 12.37 8.10
C GLU A 63 14.53 13.88 7.84
N LEU A 64 13.84 14.26 6.76
CA LEU A 64 13.57 15.66 6.45
C LEU A 64 12.60 16.30 7.46
N ILE A 65 11.59 15.57 7.93
CA ILE A 65 10.70 16.03 9.01
C ILE A 65 11.49 16.29 10.30
N LYS A 66 12.44 15.43 10.68
CA LYS A 66 13.32 15.66 11.84
C LYS A 66 14.13 16.95 11.73
N LEU A 67 14.49 17.34 10.50
CA LEU A 67 15.15 18.62 10.21
C LEU A 67 14.18 19.81 10.21
N GLY A 68 12.89 19.62 10.51
CA GLY A 68 11.88 20.68 10.62
C GLY A 68 11.17 21.02 9.31
N TYR A 69 11.27 20.19 8.27
CA TYR A 69 10.56 20.41 7.01
C TYR A 69 9.12 19.91 7.05
N GLU A 70 8.23 20.62 6.37
CA GLU A 70 6.93 20.07 5.99
C GLU A 70 7.13 19.20 4.75
N VAL A 71 6.92 17.88 4.86
CA VAL A 71 7.14 16.94 3.75
C VAL A 71 5.83 16.31 3.32
N ARG A 72 5.59 16.25 2.02
CA ARG A 72 4.42 15.62 1.42
C ARG A 72 4.83 14.64 0.32
N LEU A 73 4.35 13.40 0.44
CA LEU A 73 4.56 12.36 -0.57
C LEU A 73 3.40 12.32 -1.56
N MET A 74 3.69 12.14 -2.85
CA MET A 74 2.68 12.05 -3.90
C MET A 74 2.77 10.72 -4.66
N ALA A 75 1.64 10.17 -5.08
CA ALA A 75 1.65 9.00 -5.94
C ALA A 75 2.20 9.39 -7.34
N PRO A 76 2.99 8.54 -8.01
CA PRO A 76 3.60 8.83 -9.32
C PRO A 76 2.57 9.30 -10.37
N GLN A 77 1.39 8.70 -10.34
CA GLN A 77 0.28 9.02 -11.25
C GLN A 77 -0.24 10.47 -11.13
N PHE A 78 -0.01 11.13 -9.99
CA PHE A 78 -0.39 12.54 -9.78
C PHE A 78 0.75 13.51 -10.12
N VAL A 79 2.00 13.03 -10.15
CA VAL A 79 3.16 13.82 -10.57
C VAL A 79 3.28 13.82 -12.10
N LYS A 80 3.02 12.68 -12.75
CA LYS A 80 3.15 12.48 -14.19
C LYS A 80 2.54 13.59 -15.07
N PRO A 81 1.35 14.16 -14.78
CA PRO A 81 0.78 15.25 -15.59
C PRO A 81 1.59 16.55 -15.59
N TYR A 82 2.51 16.74 -14.64
CA TYR A 82 3.34 17.93 -14.51
C TYR A 82 4.71 17.80 -15.21
N VAL A 83 5.02 16.62 -15.78
CA VAL A 83 6.24 16.41 -16.56
C VAL A 83 6.03 16.98 -17.97
N LYS A 84 6.69 18.10 -18.26
CA LYS A 84 6.50 18.89 -19.50
C LYS A 84 7.29 18.36 -20.70
N THR A 85 8.40 17.69 -20.47
CA THR A 85 9.38 17.30 -21.51
C THR A 85 9.71 15.81 -21.43
N ASN A 86 10.63 15.36 -22.29
CA ASN A 86 11.21 14.03 -22.21
C ASN A 86 11.74 13.72 -20.80
N LYS A 87 11.64 12.45 -20.43
CA LYS A 87 11.99 11.95 -19.10
C LYS A 87 13.46 12.23 -18.76
N ASN A 88 13.68 12.98 -17.69
CA ASN A 88 14.97 13.09 -17.01
C ASN A 88 14.73 13.47 -15.54
N ASP A 89 15.65 13.05 -14.67
CA ASP A 89 15.53 13.21 -13.20
C ASP A 89 15.29 14.68 -12.77
N GLN A 90 15.81 15.65 -13.54
CA GLN A 90 15.67 17.07 -13.24
C GLN A 90 14.26 17.60 -13.56
N ALA A 91 13.67 17.15 -14.67
CA ALA A 91 12.29 17.43 -15.05
C ALA A 91 11.32 16.75 -14.07
N ASP A 92 11.67 15.56 -13.57
CA ASP A 92 10.90 14.87 -12.54
C ASP A 92 10.90 15.67 -11.22
N ALA A 93 12.05 16.19 -10.78
CA ALA A 93 12.13 17.07 -9.60
C ALA A 93 11.33 18.38 -9.76
N GLU A 94 11.35 18.98 -10.95
CA GLU A 94 10.51 20.15 -11.27
C GLU A 94 9.02 19.81 -11.19
N ALA A 95 8.60 18.71 -11.81
CA ALA A 95 7.21 18.25 -11.80
C ALA A 95 6.71 17.98 -10.36
N ILE A 96 7.56 17.39 -9.51
CA ILE A 96 7.27 17.18 -8.09
C ILE A 96 7.11 18.54 -7.38
N CYS A 97 8.01 19.49 -7.62
CA CYS A 97 7.95 20.83 -7.02
C CYS A 97 6.66 21.56 -7.40
N GLU A 98 6.23 21.44 -8.65
CA GLU A 98 4.99 22.06 -9.13
C GLU A 98 3.73 21.36 -8.58
N ALA A 99 3.74 20.03 -8.54
CA ALA A 99 2.60 19.23 -8.10
C ALA A 99 2.31 19.42 -6.59
N VAL A 100 3.34 19.48 -5.74
CA VAL A 100 3.15 19.53 -4.28
C VAL A 100 2.45 20.81 -3.82
N ALA A 101 2.61 21.91 -4.57
CA ALA A 101 1.99 23.20 -4.27
C ALA A 101 0.49 23.27 -4.63
N ARG A 102 -0.07 22.25 -5.30
CA ARG A 102 -1.46 22.31 -5.79
C ARG A 102 -2.45 22.07 -4.64
N PRO A 103 -3.46 22.94 -4.46
CA PRO A 103 -4.35 22.91 -3.28
C PRO A 103 -5.20 21.63 -3.21
N ASN A 104 -5.58 21.07 -4.35
CA ASN A 104 -6.41 19.86 -4.44
C ASN A 104 -5.58 18.57 -4.59
N MET A 105 -4.26 18.63 -4.35
CA MET A 105 -3.38 17.47 -4.48
C MET A 105 -3.69 16.43 -3.40
N ARG A 106 -3.61 15.14 -3.77
CA ARG A 106 -3.79 14.03 -2.85
C ARG A 106 -2.44 13.44 -2.46
N PHE A 107 -2.14 13.49 -1.18
CA PHE A 107 -0.87 13.01 -0.64
C PHE A 107 -0.97 11.58 -0.11
N VAL A 108 0.14 10.86 -0.20
CA VAL A 108 0.34 9.54 0.37
C VAL A 108 0.78 9.72 1.82
N PRO A 109 0.12 9.06 2.80
CA PRO A 109 0.55 9.11 4.18
C PRO A 109 2.00 8.61 4.33
N ILE A 110 2.82 9.41 5.01
CA ILE A 110 4.17 9.04 5.42
C ILE A 110 4.05 8.01 6.53
N LYS A 111 4.73 6.88 6.34
CA LYS A 111 4.63 5.73 7.23
C LYS A 111 5.71 5.77 8.30
N SER A 112 5.41 5.25 9.48
CA SER A 112 6.42 4.93 10.49
C SER A 112 7.26 3.71 10.07
N VAL A 113 8.31 3.39 10.82
CA VAL A 113 9.12 2.18 10.56
C VAL A 113 8.27 0.94 10.81
N GLU A 114 7.54 0.92 11.92
CA GLU A 114 6.69 -0.18 12.34
C GLU A 114 5.57 -0.45 11.31
N GLN A 115 4.99 0.61 10.75
CA GLN A 115 4.02 0.49 9.66
C GLN A 115 4.64 -0.11 8.38
N GLN A 116 5.89 0.26 8.06
CA GLN A 116 6.61 -0.34 6.93
C GLN A 116 6.97 -1.82 7.18
N ASP A 117 7.25 -2.20 8.42
CA ASP A 117 7.53 -3.58 8.81
C ASP A 117 6.29 -4.46 8.62
N ILE A 118 5.13 -3.99 9.12
CA ILE A 118 3.85 -4.67 8.90
C ILE A 118 3.59 -4.86 7.40
N LEU A 119 3.76 -3.82 6.58
CA LEU A 119 3.56 -3.93 5.13
C LEU A 119 4.57 -4.86 4.45
N SER A 120 5.78 -5.00 5.00
CA SER A 120 6.76 -5.96 4.51
C SER A 120 6.35 -7.39 4.83
N ILE A 121 5.77 -7.64 6.01
CA ILE A 121 5.15 -8.92 6.35
C ILE A 121 4.00 -9.23 5.39
N HIS A 122 3.12 -8.27 5.10
CA HIS A 122 2.04 -8.45 4.12
C HIS A 122 2.55 -8.82 2.72
N ARG A 123 3.63 -8.19 2.25
CA ARG A 123 4.26 -8.55 0.96
C ARG A 123 4.80 -9.98 0.98
N ALA A 124 5.43 -10.40 2.08
CA ALA A 124 5.92 -11.76 2.23
C ALA A 124 4.76 -12.78 2.25
N VAL A 125 3.67 -12.49 2.97
CA VAL A 125 2.45 -13.33 2.96
C VAL A 125 1.87 -13.45 1.56
N LEU A 126 1.81 -12.34 0.80
CA LEU A 126 1.35 -12.37 -0.59
C LEU A 126 2.29 -13.15 -1.53
N GLN A 127 3.59 -13.13 -1.27
CA GLN A 127 4.58 -13.83 -2.07
C GLN A 127 4.50 -15.35 -1.86
N TYR A 128 4.33 -15.80 -0.62
CA TYR A 128 4.21 -17.23 -0.30
C TYR A 128 2.78 -17.75 -0.51
N GLY A 129 1.79 -16.87 -0.40
CA GLY A 129 0.38 -17.20 -0.56
C GLY A 129 0.00 -17.49 -2.01
N CYS A 130 -0.70 -18.59 -2.23
CA CYS A 130 -1.36 -18.85 -3.50
C CYS A 130 -2.74 -18.16 -3.53
N VAL A 131 -3.20 -17.73 -4.70
CA VAL A 131 -4.55 -17.16 -4.90
C VAL A 131 -5.65 -18.20 -4.59
N THR A 132 -5.31 -19.48 -4.66
CA THR A 132 -6.14 -20.62 -4.28
C THR A 132 -5.73 -21.15 -2.90
N SER A 133 -6.65 -21.84 -2.22
CA SER A 133 -6.34 -22.46 -0.92
C SER A 133 -5.20 -23.46 -1.08
N VAL A 134 -4.04 -23.18 -0.47
CA VAL A 134 -2.84 -24.03 -0.50
C VAL A 134 -3.18 -25.46 -0.06
N ASN A 135 -4.06 -25.60 0.94
CA ASN A 135 -4.57 -26.91 1.38
C ASN A 135 -5.24 -27.70 0.27
N LYS A 136 -6.03 -27.06 -0.61
CA LYS A 136 -6.69 -27.75 -1.72
C LYS A 136 -5.65 -28.30 -2.70
N ILE A 137 -4.61 -27.53 -3.00
CA ILE A 137 -3.51 -27.98 -3.86
C ILE A 137 -2.77 -29.16 -3.23
N ILE A 138 -2.41 -29.06 -1.94
CA ILE A 138 -1.71 -30.13 -1.22
C ILE A 138 -2.53 -31.42 -1.22
N VAL A 139 -3.84 -31.33 -0.96
CA VAL A 139 -4.75 -32.49 -1.00
C VAL A 139 -4.77 -33.10 -2.40
N THR A 140 -5.02 -32.30 -3.44
CA THR A 140 -5.05 -32.80 -4.83
C THR A 140 -3.71 -33.41 -5.27
N LEU A 141 -2.58 -32.80 -4.91
CA LEU A 141 -1.27 -33.38 -5.20
C LEU A 141 -1.05 -34.70 -4.46
N THR A 142 -1.54 -34.82 -3.22
CA THR A 142 -1.47 -36.05 -2.45
C THR A 142 -2.29 -37.15 -3.12
N GLU A 143 -3.54 -36.88 -3.49
CA GLU A 143 -4.39 -37.82 -4.23
C GLU A 143 -3.76 -38.28 -5.56
N ILE A 144 -3.09 -37.37 -6.28
CA ILE A 144 -2.40 -37.68 -7.53
C ILE A 144 -1.17 -38.57 -7.30
N LEU A 145 -0.39 -38.31 -6.26
CA LEU A 145 0.79 -39.09 -5.91
C LEU A 145 0.42 -40.50 -5.40
N ASP A 146 -0.64 -40.60 -4.60
CA ASP A 146 -1.13 -41.86 -4.02
C ASP A 146 -1.82 -42.76 -5.04
N ALA A 147 -2.24 -42.22 -6.20
CA ALA A 147 -2.90 -42.99 -7.25
C ALA A 147 -1.94 -43.93 -8.03
N GLU A 148 -0.62 -43.87 -7.81
CA GLU A 148 0.44 -44.73 -8.37
C GLU A 148 0.44 -44.92 -9.91
N LYS A 149 -0.26 -44.05 -10.64
CA LYS A 149 -0.36 -44.09 -12.12
C LYS A 149 0.68 -43.22 -12.83
N LEU A 150 1.64 -42.67 -12.10
CA LEU A 150 2.57 -41.67 -12.59
C LEU A 150 3.87 -42.31 -13.10
N SER A 151 4.45 -41.71 -14.14
CA SER A 151 5.85 -41.97 -14.48
C SER A 151 6.77 -41.52 -13.33
N LEU A 152 7.96 -42.11 -13.21
CA LEU A 152 8.95 -41.73 -12.19
C LEU A 152 9.25 -40.22 -12.22
N LEU A 153 9.42 -39.64 -13.41
CA LEU A 153 9.70 -38.21 -13.58
C LEU A 153 8.53 -37.34 -13.10
N SER A 154 7.30 -37.71 -13.44
CA SER A 154 6.10 -36.97 -12.99
C SER A 154 5.92 -37.06 -11.48
N TYR A 155 6.13 -38.25 -10.91
CA TYR A 155 6.06 -38.47 -9.47
C TYR A 155 7.06 -37.57 -8.73
N GLN A 156 8.33 -37.59 -9.12
CA GLN A 156 9.38 -36.75 -8.51
C GLN A 156 9.04 -35.26 -8.62
N THR A 157 8.56 -34.82 -9.79
CA THR A 157 8.19 -33.41 -10.02
C THR A 157 7.04 -32.97 -9.12
N PHE A 158 5.95 -33.75 -9.05
CA PHE A 158 4.79 -33.40 -8.23
C PHE A 158 5.08 -33.52 -6.74
N TYR A 159 5.93 -34.47 -6.34
CA TYR A 159 6.39 -34.60 -4.97
C TYR A 159 7.18 -33.34 -4.54
N GLN A 160 8.17 -32.91 -5.33
CA GLN A 160 8.93 -31.68 -5.06
C GLN A 160 8.01 -30.47 -4.96
N LEU A 161 7.06 -30.33 -5.89
CA LEU A 161 6.08 -29.25 -5.87
C LEU A 161 5.21 -29.26 -4.60
N LYS A 162 4.76 -30.45 -4.16
CA LYS A 162 4.01 -30.61 -2.90
C LYS A 162 4.82 -30.15 -1.70
N GLU A 163 6.10 -30.54 -1.62
CA GLU A 163 7.00 -30.13 -0.53
C GLU A 163 7.21 -28.60 -0.51
N GLU A 164 7.36 -27.97 -1.67
CA GLU A 164 7.45 -26.49 -1.76
C GLU A 164 6.19 -25.80 -1.23
N PHE A 165 5.00 -26.33 -1.56
CA PHE A 165 3.74 -25.79 -1.04
C PHE A 165 3.63 -25.96 0.48
N LEU A 166 4.04 -27.11 1.02
CA LEU A 166 4.07 -27.34 2.48
C LEU A 166 5.02 -26.38 3.19
N GLU A 167 6.20 -26.13 2.61
CA GLU A 167 7.17 -25.21 3.17
C GLU A 167 6.69 -23.75 3.12
N ASN A 168 6.04 -23.36 2.03
CA ASN A 168 5.41 -22.04 1.93
C ASN A 168 4.26 -21.87 2.93
N ASP A 169 3.45 -22.91 3.18
CA ASP A 169 2.40 -22.88 4.21
C ASP A 169 2.97 -22.66 5.62
N LYS A 170 4.09 -23.32 5.96
CA LYS A 170 4.81 -23.07 7.23
C LYS A 170 5.27 -21.63 7.35
N LYS A 171 5.85 -21.06 6.28
CA LYS A 171 6.29 -19.65 6.24
C LYS A 171 5.11 -18.69 6.42
N ILE A 172 3.98 -18.95 5.77
CA ILE A 172 2.76 -18.14 5.94
C ILE A 172 2.29 -18.17 7.41
N LYS A 173 2.19 -19.36 8.01
CA LYS A 173 1.78 -19.51 9.42
C LYS A 173 2.67 -18.75 10.39
N GLU A 174 3.98 -18.76 10.15
CA GLU A 174 4.94 -17.99 10.94
C GLU A 174 4.75 -16.48 10.77
N LEU A 175 4.53 -15.99 9.55
CA LEU A 175 4.22 -14.58 9.31
C LEU A 175 2.88 -14.16 9.93
N GLU A 176 1.86 -15.02 9.87
CA GLU A 176 0.57 -14.78 10.54
C GLU A 176 0.74 -14.71 12.06
N LYS A 177 1.60 -15.55 12.66
CA LYS A 177 1.93 -15.47 14.09
C LYS A 177 2.51 -14.12 14.46
N ARG A 178 3.42 -13.57 13.63
CA ARG A 178 3.96 -12.22 13.83
C ARG A 178 2.87 -11.15 13.75
N LEU A 179 1.97 -11.25 12.77
CA LEU A 179 0.83 -10.32 12.67
C LEU A 179 -0.10 -10.43 13.90
N LYS A 180 -0.35 -11.63 14.43
CA LYS A 180 -1.15 -11.81 15.65
C LYS A 180 -0.52 -11.09 16.83
N THR A 181 0.80 -11.19 17.01
CA THR A 181 1.53 -10.45 18.04
C THR A 181 1.36 -8.93 17.88
N ILE A 182 1.38 -8.43 16.65
CA ILE A 182 1.17 -6.99 16.38
C ILE A 182 -0.27 -6.58 16.74
N VAL A 183 -1.28 -7.40 16.43
CA VAL A 183 -2.67 -7.13 16.82
C VAL A 183 -2.85 -7.14 18.34
N MET A 184 -2.23 -8.08 19.07
CA MET A 184 -2.33 -8.12 20.53
C MET A 184 -1.81 -6.83 21.19
N ASN A 185 -0.86 -6.16 20.56
CA ASN A 185 -0.28 -4.90 21.05
C ASN A 185 -0.90 -3.64 20.43
N SER A 186 -1.97 -3.77 19.62
CA SER A 186 -2.60 -2.64 18.92
C SER A 186 -4.10 -2.60 19.14
N VAL A 187 -4.53 -1.64 19.96
CA VAL A 187 -5.96 -1.35 20.22
C VAL A 187 -6.71 -1.08 18.92
N GLN A 188 -6.08 -0.35 17.97
CA GLN A 188 -6.69 -0.03 16.67
C GLN A 188 -6.97 -1.29 15.85
N CYS A 189 -6.03 -2.24 15.82
CA CYS A 189 -6.23 -3.51 15.12
C CYS A 189 -7.36 -4.32 15.77
N GLN A 190 -7.39 -4.38 17.10
CA GLN A 190 -8.42 -5.09 17.85
C GLN A 190 -9.82 -4.52 17.58
N GLN A 191 -9.97 -3.19 17.62
CA GLN A 191 -11.22 -2.52 17.31
C GLN A 191 -11.68 -2.80 15.88
N LEU A 192 -10.76 -2.80 14.91
CA LEU A 192 -11.08 -3.11 13.51
C LEU A 192 -11.55 -4.56 13.34
N MET A 193 -10.97 -5.51 14.08
CA MET A 193 -11.35 -6.93 13.99
C MET A 193 -12.76 -7.24 14.53
N VAL A 194 -13.36 -6.32 15.30
CA VAL A 194 -14.77 -6.44 15.71
C VAL A 194 -15.72 -6.27 14.52
N ILE A 195 -15.28 -5.57 13.47
CA ILE A 195 -16.10 -5.32 12.28
C ILE A 195 -16.20 -6.62 11.46
N LEU A 196 -17.43 -7.06 11.20
CA LEU A 196 -17.68 -8.23 10.38
C LEU A 196 -16.94 -8.14 9.03
N GLY A 197 -16.23 -9.22 8.68
CA GLY A 197 -15.42 -9.32 7.46
C GLY A 197 -14.03 -8.69 7.56
N ILE A 198 -13.67 -8.07 8.67
CA ILE A 198 -12.30 -7.60 8.93
C ILE A 198 -11.60 -8.61 9.83
N GLY A 199 -10.76 -9.46 9.23
CA GLY A 199 -9.88 -10.37 9.95
C GLY A 199 -8.46 -9.81 10.15
N LEU A 200 -7.59 -10.63 10.76
CA LEU A 200 -6.18 -10.34 11.04
C LEU A 200 -5.47 -9.56 9.91
N ILE A 201 -5.43 -10.15 8.71
CA ILE A 201 -4.74 -9.58 7.54
C ILE A 201 -5.34 -8.22 7.14
N THR A 202 -6.66 -8.06 7.25
CA THR A 202 -7.33 -6.82 6.84
C THR A 202 -7.11 -5.71 7.86
N ALA A 203 -7.20 -6.02 9.15
CA ALA A 203 -6.98 -5.06 10.22
C ALA A 203 -5.55 -4.51 10.22
N THR A 204 -4.54 -5.38 10.18
CA THR A 204 -3.13 -4.95 10.19
C THR A 204 -2.78 -4.18 8.93
N ALA A 205 -3.30 -4.57 7.76
CA ALA A 205 -3.06 -3.86 6.51
C ALA A 205 -3.69 -2.46 6.52
N LEU A 206 -4.89 -2.31 7.06
CA LEU A 206 -5.57 -1.01 7.18
C LEU A 206 -4.77 -0.06 8.05
N VAL A 207 -4.42 -0.49 9.28
CA VAL A 207 -3.64 0.34 10.22
C VAL A 207 -2.30 0.74 9.61
N ALA A 208 -1.57 -0.20 9.02
CA ALA A 208 -0.25 0.07 8.46
C ALA A 208 -0.28 0.95 7.19
N SER A 209 -1.36 0.88 6.41
CA SER A 209 -1.47 1.62 5.15
C SER A 209 -2.04 3.02 5.31
N ILE A 210 -3.07 3.16 6.17
CA ILE A 210 -3.78 4.42 6.43
C ILE A 210 -2.96 5.29 7.38
N GLY A 211 -2.37 4.67 8.40
CA GLY A 211 -1.71 5.37 9.49
C GLY A 211 -2.71 6.24 10.25
N ASN A 212 -2.55 7.56 10.18
CA ASN A 212 -3.45 8.48 10.85
C ASN A 212 -4.75 8.68 10.06
N ALA A 213 -5.88 8.22 10.61
CA ALA A 213 -7.20 8.38 10.01
C ALA A 213 -7.66 9.86 9.91
N ALA A 214 -7.10 10.77 10.73
CA ALA A 214 -7.40 12.20 10.68
C ALA A 214 -6.96 12.88 9.37
N ASN A 215 -6.15 12.20 8.55
CA ASN A 215 -5.83 12.62 7.19
C ASN A 215 -7.05 12.61 6.25
N PHE A 216 -8.18 12.06 6.69
CA PHE A 216 -9.42 12.01 5.94
C PHE A 216 -10.51 12.76 6.70
N ALA A 217 -11.20 13.67 6.00
CA ALA A 217 -12.32 14.43 6.53
C ALA A 217 -13.51 13.54 6.94
N ASN A 218 -13.71 12.40 6.28
CA ASN A 218 -14.76 11.45 6.60
C ASN A 218 -14.55 10.08 5.90
N GLY A 219 -15.36 9.09 6.28
CA GLY A 219 -15.34 7.74 5.71
C GLY A 219 -15.64 7.65 4.22
N ARG A 220 -16.35 8.64 3.62
CA ARG A 220 -16.57 8.67 2.16
C ARG A 220 -15.30 9.04 1.43
N GLN A 221 -14.52 9.98 1.97
CA GLN A 221 -13.21 10.33 1.42
C GLN A 221 -12.25 9.14 1.50
N LEU A 222 -12.23 8.42 2.62
CA LEU A 222 -11.46 7.18 2.75
C LEU A 222 -11.91 6.11 1.74
N SER A 223 -13.21 5.88 1.59
CA SER A 223 -13.77 4.95 0.59
C SER A 223 -13.37 5.31 -0.85
N SER A 224 -13.36 6.60 -1.17
CA SER A 224 -12.88 7.10 -2.47
C SER A 224 -11.39 6.85 -2.65
N TRP A 225 -10.57 7.10 -1.62
CA TRP A 225 -9.13 6.85 -1.61
C TRP A 225 -8.76 5.37 -1.75
N LEU A 226 -9.54 4.48 -1.13
CA LEU A 226 -9.43 3.02 -1.31
C LEU A 226 -9.88 2.56 -2.71
N GLY A 227 -10.57 3.41 -3.47
CA GLY A 227 -11.10 3.10 -4.79
C GLY A 227 -12.35 2.22 -4.75
N LEU A 228 -13.10 2.27 -3.63
CA LEU A 228 -14.38 1.59 -3.42
C LEU A 228 -15.57 2.41 -3.92
N ALA A 229 -15.44 3.74 -4.00
CA ALA A 229 -16.49 4.60 -4.52
C ALA A 229 -16.77 4.30 -6.02
N PRO A 230 -18.05 4.39 -6.47
CA PRO A 230 -18.43 4.29 -7.88
C PRO A 230 -17.65 5.28 -8.76
N LYS A 231 -17.40 4.92 -10.02
CA LYS A 231 -17.00 5.91 -11.03
C LYS A 231 -18.21 6.79 -11.32
N GLN A 232 -17.95 8.06 -11.53
CA GLN A 232 -18.93 9.01 -12.05
C GLN A 232 -18.53 9.40 -13.47
N HIS A 233 -19.47 9.32 -14.39
CA HIS A 233 -19.34 9.87 -15.74
C HIS A 233 -20.47 10.88 -15.94
N SER A 234 -20.12 12.16 -16.00
CA SER A 234 -21.07 13.24 -16.16
C SER A 234 -20.70 14.06 -17.39
N SER A 235 -21.66 14.27 -18.30
CA SER A 235 -21.55 15.21 -19.43
C SER A 235 -22.87 15.94 -19.61
N GLY A 236 -22.82 17.24 -19.94
CA GLY A 236 -24.02 18.05 -20.20
C GLY A 236 -25.06 18.04 -19.07
N GLY A 237 -24.63 17.99 -17.80
CA GLY A 237 -25.53 18.00 -16.63
C GLY A 237 -26.19 16.67 -16.26
N LYS A 238 -25.95 15.58 -17.01
CA LYS A 238 -26.46 14.24 -16.66
C LYS A 238 -25.39 13.44 -15.93
N GLU A 239 -25.66 13.08 -14.68
CA GLU A 239 -24.74 12.26 -13.88
C GLU A 239 -25.07 10.77 -14.02
N LYS A 240 -24.07 9.95 -14.39
CA LYS A 240 -24.19 8.48 -14.41
C LYS A 240 -23.16 7.85 -13.49
N LEU A 241 -23.63 7.12 -12.48
CA LEU A 241 -22.78 6.25 -11.66
C LEU A 241 -22.53 4.92 -12.40
N LEU A 242 -21.28 4.46 -12.39
CA LEU A 242 -20.84 3.21 -13.01
C LEU A 242 -20.26 2.27 -11.93
N ALA A 243 -19.57 1.20 -12.37
CA ALA A 243 -18.84 0.30 -11.48
C ALA A 243 -17.80 1.04 -10.59
N ILE A 244 -17.30 0.36 -9.56
CA ILE A 244 -16.28 0.90 -8.64
C ILE A 244 -15.07 1.50 -9.39
N SER A 245 -14.49 2.56 -8.83
CA SER A 245 -13.44 3.35 -9.50
C SER A 245 -12.19 2.56 -9.81
N LYS A 246 -11.80 1.66 -8.89
CA LYS A 246 -10.54 0.96 -8.91
C LYS A 246 -9.30 1.88 -8.86
N ARG A 247 -9.46 3.20 -8.62
CA ARG A 247 -8.39 4.24 -8.65
C ARG A 247 -7.63 4.41 -7.32
N GLY A 248 -7.68 3.40 -6.44
CA GLY A 248 -7.07 3.42 -5.11
C GLY A 248 -6.17 2.22 -4.83
N ASN A 249 -5.81 2.01 -3.56
CA ASN A 249 -4.94 0.91 -3.14
C ASN A 249 -5.56 -0.46 -3.49
N ILE A 250 -4.94 -1.15 -4.46
CA ILE A 250 -5.41 -2.44 -4.97
C ILE A 250 -5.46 -3.48 -3.86
N TYR A 251 -4.43 -3.54 -3.00
CA TYR A 251 -4.32 -4.56 -1.96
C TYR A 251 -5.43 -4.42 -0.92
N LEU A 252 -5.59 -3.22 -0.32
CA LEU A 252 -6.64 -2.97 0.67
C LEU A 252 -8.04 -3.18 0.08
N ARG A 253 -8.26 -2.74 -1.16
CA ARG A 253 -9.53 -2.96 -1.85
C ARG A 253 -9.83 -4.45 -2.01
N THR A 254 -8.84 -5.25 -2.41
CA THR A 254 -9.00 -6.71 -2.52
C THR A 254 -9.36 -7.32 -1.17
N LEU A 255 -8.65 -6.97 -0.10
CA LEU A 255 -8.94 -7.49 1.25
C LEU A 255 -10.35 -7.16 1.71
N LEU A 256 -10.80 -5.91 1.55
CA LEU A 256 -12.13 -5.47 1.95
C LEU A 256 -13.24 -6.16 1.12
N ILE A 257 -13.02 -6.34 -0.19
CA ILE A 257 -13.96 -7.08 -1.05
C ILE A 257 -14.01 -8.56 -0.63
N GLN A 258 -12.88 -9.19 -0.34
CA GLN A 258 -12.84 -10.57 0.12
C GLN A 258 -13.53 -10.73 1.47
N GLY A 259 -13.30 -9.79 2.40
CA GLY A 259 -14.00 -9.72 3.67
C GLY A 259 -15.53 -9.66 3.50
N GLY A 260 -16.01 -8.74 2.67
CA GLY A 260 -17.44 -8.64 2.35
C GLY A 260 -18.01 -9.91 1.70
N ARG A 261 -17.29 -10.52 0.75
CA ARG A 261 -17.70 -11.78 0.11
C ARG A 261 -17.73 -12.95 1.09
N ALA A 262 -16.79 -13.02 2.02
CA ALA A 262 -16.75 -14.05 3.04
C ALA A 262 -18.01 -14.00 3.94
N ILE A 263 -18.42 -12.80 4.37
CA ILE A 263 -19.66 -12.62 5.14
C ILE A 263 -20.88 -13.06 4.32
N LEU A 264 -20.99 -12.61 3.07
CA LEU A 264 -22.13 -12.96 2.22
C LEU A 264 -22.22 -14.48 2.01
N ASN A 265 -21.09 -15.13 1.73
CA ASN A 265 -21.03 -16.57 1.56
C ASN A 265 -21.35 -17.32 2.86
N ALA A 266 -20.91 -16.81 4.02
CA ALA A 266 -21.29 -17.38 5.31
C ALA A 266 -22.80 -17.24 5.54
N LYS A 267 -23.37 -16.06 5.31
CA LYS A 267 -24.81 -15.82 5.48
C LYS A 267 -25.67 -16.70 4.57
N ILE A 268 -25.25 -16.93 3.32
CA ILE A 268 -25.91 -17.84 2.37
C ILE A 268 -25.85 -19.30 2.85
N ARG A 269 -24.75 -19.71 3.53
CA ARG A 269 -24.63 -21.05 4.11
C ARG A 269 -25.52 -21.23 5.34
N PHE A 270 -25.69 -20.20 6.17
CA PHE A 270 -26.48 -20.26 7.41
C PHE A 270 -27.96 -19.88 7.27
N THR A 271 -28.48 -19.82 6.05
CA THR A 271 -29.92 -19.56 5.79
C THR A 271 -30.82 -20.80 5.91
N SER A 272 -30.28 -22.00 6.09
CA SER A 272 -31.04 -23.19 6.51
C SER A 272 -31.07 -23.30 8.03
N GLU A 273 -32.25 -23.52 8.63
CA GLU A 273 -32.45 -23.52 10.09
C GLU A 273 -31.60 -24.57 10.83
N GLU A 274 -31.23 -25.68 10.18
CA GLU A 274 -30.40 -26.75 10.76
C GLU A 274 -28.95 -26.36 11.07
N GLN A 275 -28.40 -25.30 10.46
CA GLN A 275 -26.95 -25.01 10.53
C GLN A 275 -26.56 -23.90 11.51
N LYS A 276 -27.53 -23.30 12.21
CA LYS A 276 -27.31 -22.19 13.18
C LYS A 276 -26.57 -22.60 14.47
N SER A 277 -26.34 -23.89 14.73
CA SER A 277 -25.70 -24.35 15.98
C SER A 277 -24.17 -24.33 15.97
N LYS A 278 -23.51 -24.18 14.81
CA LYS A 278 -22.04 -24.10 14.73
C LYS A 278 -21.56 -22.64 14.71
N LYS A 279 -21.59 -22.00 15.87
CA LYS A 279 -20.85 -20.75 16.14
C LYS A 279 -19.46 -21.11 16.65
N ASP A 280 -18.47 -21.13 15.76
CA ASP A 280 -17.05 -21.06 16.14
C ASP A 280 -16.27 -20.37 15.03
N TYR A 281 -16.28 -19.03 15.04
CA TYR A 281 -15.23 -18.18 14.47
C TYR A 281 -15.30 -16.82 15.17
N ILE A 282 -14.72 -16.76 16.38
CA ILE A 282 -14.18 -15.55 17.01
C ILE A 282 -12.66 -15.73 17.02
#